data_AF-A0A1E5GV21-F1
#
_entry.id   AF-A0A1E5GV21-F1
#
_cell.length_a   1.000
_cell.length_b   1.000
_cell.length_c   1.000
_cell.angle_alpha   90.00
_cell.angle_beta   90.00
_cell.angle_gamma   90.00
#
_symmetry.space_group_name_H-M   'P 1'
#
loop_
_entity.id
_entity.type
_entity.pdbx_description
1 polymer ?
#
loop_
_entity_poly.entity_id
_entity_poly.type
_entity_poly.pdbx_seq_one_letter_code
_entity_poly.pdbx_strand_id
1 'polypeptide(L)'
;MKKKVYLVSFLLLLLASFATVTIYNKTKEHSQNSEETKHKNQVIDKEKMKIAQKKNNERTRDSFSVDLKNADAEKIFKIFNGPNADEIINLLEMNNDSDRVLVASDGTISKGKMFVGENQVEIDSDTDKNGITIKELKELIQLHKEKIDELAIQNAPKE
;
A
#
# COMPACT_ATOMS: atom_id res chain seq x y z
N MET A 1 53.10 50.85 51.12
CA MET A 1 53.14 49.76 50.12
C MET A 1 51.82 48.96 50.05
N LYS A 2 50.66 49.57 49.77
CA LYS A 2 49.35 48.86 49.72
C LYS A 2 48.59 48.97 48.38
N LYS A 3 49.10 49.72 47.41
CA LYS A 3 48.41 49.97 46.12
C LYS A 3 48.78 48.98 44.99
N LYS A 4 49.83 48.15 45.18
CA LYS A 4 50.29 47.20 44.15
C LYS A 4 49.63 45.81 44.22
N VAL A 5 48.99 45.47 45.34
CA VAL A 5 48.39 44.14 45.57
C VAL A 5 47.02 44.02 44.89
N TYR A 6 46.26 45.12 44.81
CA TYR A 6 44.93 45.12 44.16
C TYR A 6 44.98 44.97 42.64
N LEU A 7 46.05 45.45 41.98
CA LEU A 7 46.16 45.37 40.52
C LEU A 7 46.40 43.93 40.04
N VAL A 8 47.17 43.14 40.81
CA VAL A 8 47.49 41.74 40.49
C VAL A 8 46.27 40.84 40.71
N SER A 9 45.48 41.10 41.75
CA SER A 9 44.26 40.33 42.04
C SER A 9 43.14 40.60 41.02
N PHE A 10 43.08 41.81 40.44
CA PHE A 10 42.09 42.16 39.42
C PHE A 10 42.43 41.54 38.04
N LEU A 11 43.72 41.42 37.71
CA LEU A 11 44.15 40.76 36.47
C LEU A 11 43.91 39.24 36.48
N LEU A 12 44.04 38.59 37.64
CA LEU A 12 43.82 37.15 37.81
C LEU A 12 42.34 36.75 37.66
N LEU A 13 41.42 37.63 38.09
CA LEU A 13 39.98 37.42 37.94
C LEU A 13 39.49 37.54 36.48
N LEU A 14 40.15 38.35 35.66
CA LEU A 14 39.83 38.52 34.23
C LEU A 14 40.28 37.35 33.36
N LEU A 15 41.29 36.57 33.78
CA LEU A 15 41.76 35.40 33.03
C LEU A 15 40.89 34.15 33.27
N ALA A 16 40.29 34.02 34.46
CA ALA A 16 39.41 32.90 34.79
C ALA A 16 38.06 32.95 34.07
N SER A 17 37.58 34.13 33.68
CA SER A 17 36.32 34.30 32.93
C SER A 17 36.44 34.02 31.43
N PHE A 18 37.64 34.04 30.85
CA PHE A 18 37.84 33.69 29.45
C PHE A 18 37.88 32.17 29.21
N ALA A 19 38.36 31.38 30.18
CA ALA A 19 38.49 29.93 30.02
C ALA A 19 37.13 29.20 29.98
N THR A 20 36.10 29.72 30.66
CA THR A 20 34.76 29.12 30.66
C THR A 20 33.98 29.38 29.37
N VAL A 21 34.21 30.51 28.70
CA VAL A 21 33.52 30.84 27.44
C VAL A 21 34.03 29.98 26.27
N THR A 22 35.32 29.63 26.24
CA THR A 22 35.87 28.81 25.14
C THR A 22 35.44 27.35 25.23
N ILE A 23 35.29 26.79 26.44
CA ILE A 23 34.82 25.40 26.62
C ILE A 23 33.33 25.27 26.30
N TYR A 24 32.51 26.28 26.63
CA TYR A 24 31.06 26.25 26.36
C TYR A 24 30.71 26.37 24.87
N ASN A 25 31.52 27.07 24.07
CA ASN A 25 31.30 27.15 22.62
C ASN A 25 31.79 25.91 21.86
N LYS A 26 32.81 25.18 22.37
CA LYS A 26 33.34 23.99 21.68
C LYS A 26 32.41 22.76 21.78
N THR A 27 31.52 22.70 22.77
CA THR A 27 30.54 21.62 22.90
C THR A 27 29.25 21.86 22.10
N LYS A 28 28.90 23.11 21.76
CA LYS A 28 27.72 23.39 20.92
C LYS A 28 27.90 23.00 19.46
N GLU A 29 29.10 23.20 18.89
CA GLU A 29 29.38 22.80 17.50
C GLU A 29 29.39 21.28 17.31
N HIS A 30 29.69 20.50 18.35
CA HIS A 30 29.69 19.03 18.25
C HIS A 30 28.31 18.40 18.52
N SER A 31 27.40 19.11 19.19
CA SER A 31 26.04 18.62 19.46
C SER A 31 25.05 18.93 18.31
N GLN A 32 25.18 20.07 17.63
CA GLN A 32 24.26 20.42 16.53
C GLN A 32 24.39 19.48 15.32
N ASN A 33 25.60 19.01 15.03
CA ASN A 33 25.82 18.13 13.89
C ASN A 33 25.27 16.71 14.12
N SER A 34 25.16 16.27 15.38
CA SER A 34 24.55 14.98 15.76
C SER A 34 23.01 15.03 15.75
N GLU A 35 22.40 16.13 16.14
CA GLU A 35 20.94 16.29 16.09
C GLU A 35 20.43 16.52 14.67
N GLU A 36 21.12 17.31 13.84
CA GLU A 36 20.75 17.46 12.43
C GLU A 36 20.91 16.14 11.66
N THR A 37 21.97 15.36 11.90
CA THR A 37 22.12 14.04 11.25
C THR A 37 21.10 13.02 11.76
N LYS A 38 20.77 12.99 13.07
CA LYS A 38 19.72 12.13 13.62
C LYS A 38 18.32 12.50 13.12
N HIS A 39 18.00 13.79 13.08
CA HIS A 39 16.70 14.28 12.60
C HIS A 39 16.58 14.10 11.08
N LYS A 40 17.64 14.34 10.30
CA LYS A 40 17.66 14.10 8.86
C LYS A 40 17.57 12.62 8.54
N ASN A 41 18.26 11.75 9.27
CA ASN A 41 18.13 10.29 9.12
C ASN A 41 16.74 9.78 9.52
N GLN A 42 16.13 10.30 10.60
CA GLN A 42 14.74 9.96 10.96
C GLN A 42 13.72 10.46 9.94
N VAL A 43 13.91 11.63 9.33
CA VAL A 43 13.04 12.14 8.27
C VAL A 43 13.17 11.29 7.00
N ILE A 44 14.41 10.95 6.61
CA ILE A 44 14.68 10.06 5.47
C ILE A 44 14.10 8.66 5.72
N ASP A 45 14.19 8.11 6.93
CA ASP A 45 13.62 6.80 7.26
C ASP A 45 12.08 6.82 7.28
N LYS A 46 11.46 7.89 7.79
CA LYS A 46 10.01 8.07 7.73
C LYS A 46 9.51 8.23 6.29
N GLU A 47 10.25 8.95 5.45
CA GLU A 47 9.90 9.14 4.04
C GLU A 47 10.06 7.85 3.24
N LYS A 48 11.16 7.11 3.46
CA LYS A 48 11.37 5.76 2.91
C LYS A 48 10.30 4.77 3.36
N MET A 49 9.89 4.80 4.63
CA MET A 49 8.79 3.98 5.14
C MET A 49 7.45 4.32 4.48
N LYS A 50 7.13 5.61 4.31
CA LYS A 50 5.92 6.05 3.60
C LYS A 50 5.92 5.61 2.13
N ILE A 51 7.06 5.72 1.45
CA ILE A 51 7.21 5.26 0.06
C ILE A 51 7.06 3.73 -0.01
N ALA A 52 7.66 2.98 0.92
CA ALA A 52 7.53 1.52 0.99
C ALA A 52 6.10 1.08 1.29
N GLN A 53 5.40 1.76 2.21
CA GLN A 53 3.97 1.52 2.49
C GLN A 53 3.10 1.82 1.27
N LYS A 54 3.32 2.96 0.61
CA LYS A 54 2.60 3.31 -0.62
C LYS A 54 2.79 2.25 -1.71
N LYS A 55 4.03 1.81 -1.93
CA LYS A 55 4.37 0.77 -2.90
C LYS A 55 3.77 -0.59 -2.54
N ASN A 56 3.72 -0.94 -1.26
CA ASN A 56 3.06 -2.17 -0.81
C ASN A 56 1.54 -2.08 -1.00
N ASN A 57 0.93 -0.93 -0.71
CA ASN A 57 -0.51 -0.73 -0.93
C ASN A 57 -0.88 -0.78 -2.42
N GLU A 58 -0.04 -0.21 -3.30
CA GLU A 58 -0.20 -0.33 -4.76
C GLU A 58 -0.12 -1.79 -5.22
N ARG A 59 0.84 -2.57 -4.70
CA ARG A 59 0.94 -4.01 -4.99
C ARG A 59 -0.28 -4.79 -4.50
N THR A 60 -0.77 -4.52 -3.29
CA THR A 60 -1.97 -5.16 -2.74
C THR A 60 -3.18 -4.86 -3.61
N ARG A 61 -3.34 -3.60 -4.04
CA ARG A 61 -4.41 -3.20 -4.98
C ARG A 61 -4.31 -3.94 -6.31
N ASP A 62 -3.12 -3.98 -6.90
CA ASP A 62 -2.88 -4.66 -8.17
C ASP A 62 -3.09 -6.18 -8.10
N SER A 63 -2.95 -6.79 -6.92
CA SER A 63 -3.11 -8.23 -6.73
C SER A 63 -4.53 -8.67 -6.37
N PHE A 64 -5.42 -7.75 -6.00
CA PHE A 64 -6.74 -8.13 -5.49
C PHE A 64 -7.74 -8.50 -6.58
N SER A 65 -7.89 -7.63 -7.58
CA SER A 65 -8.85 -7.80 -8.66
C SER A 65 -8.21 -8.55 -9.83
N VAL A 66 -8.95 -9.50 -10.40
CA VAL A 66 -8.50 -10.23 -11.57
C VAL A 66 -8.92 -9.51 -12.85
N ASP A 67 -7.98 -9.34 -13.78
CA ASP A 67 -8.33 -8.88 -15.13
C ASP A 67 -9.08 -9.99 -15.88
N LEU A 68 -10.40 -9.82 -15.99
CA LEU A 68 -11.29 -10.70 -16.72
C LEU A 68 -11.56 -10.23 -18.15
N LYS A 69 -11.25 -8.99 -18.53
CA LYS A 69 -11.66 -8.43 -19.84
C LYS A 69 -11.16 -9.24 -21.04
N ASN A 70 -10.05 -9.94 -20.87
CA ASN A 70 -9.45 -10.81 -21.87
C ASN A 70 -9.17 -12.22 -21.30
N ALA A 71 -9.93 -12.66 -20.29
CA ALA A 71 -9.74 -13.98 -19.71
C ALA A 71 -10.26 -15.07 -20.66
N ASP A 72 -9.50 -16.16 -20.77
CA ASP A 72 -9.95 -17.36 -21.46
C ASP A 72 -10.93 -18.19 -20.62
N ALA A 73 -11.54 -19.19 -21.25
CA ALA A 73 -12.50 -20.09 -20.61
C ALA A 73 -11.94 -20.81 -19.37
N GLU A 74 -10.68 -21.26 -19.42
CA GLU A 74 -10.05 -21.97 -18.30
C GLU A 74 -9.86 -21.07 -17.07
N LYS A 75 -9.43 -19.82 -17.31
CA LYS A 75 -9.24 -18.83 -16.26
C LYS A 75 -10.58 -18.47 -15.63
N ILE A 76 -11.63 -18.24 -16.43
CA ILE A 76 -12.98 -17.98 -15.92
C ILE A 76 -13.46 -19.16 -15.08
N PHE A 77 -13.37 -20.38 -15.60
CA PHE A 77 -13.77 -21.61 -14.90
C PHE A 77 -13.08 -21.78 -13.54
N LYS A 78 -11.75 -21.55 -13.49
CA LYS A 78 -10.97 -21.65 -12.25
C LYS A 78 -11.36 -20.58 -11.23
N ILE A 79 -11.60 -19.35 -11.66
CA ILE A 79 -11.97 -18.24 -10.77
C ILE A 79 -13.30 -18.51 -10.08
N PHE A 80 -14.29 -19.01 -10.81
CA PHE A 80 -15.62 -19.28 -10.24
C PHE A 80 -15.72 -20.63 -9.51
N ASN A 81 -14.62 -21.35 -9.32
CA ASN A 81 -14.54 -22.63 -8.62
C ASN A 81 -15.32 -23.77 -9.28
N GLY A 82 -15.31 -23.83 -10.61
CA GLY A 82 -15.78 -24.98 -11.38
C GLY A 82 -17.28 -25.16 -11.73
N PRO A 83 -18.22 -24.23 -11.46
CA PRO A 83 -19.58 -24.34 -11.97
C PRO A 83 -19.62 -24.17 -13.50
N ASN A 84 -20.73 -24.60 -14.10
CA ASN A 84 -21.00 -24.38 -15.52
C ASN A 84 -21.32 -22.90 -15.82
N ALA A 85 -21.34 -22.52 -17.10
CA ALA A 85 -21.50 -21.13 -17.49
C ALA A 85 -22.84 -20.52 -17.04
N ASP A 86 -23.93 -21.30 -17.05
CA ASP A 86 -25.26 -20.81 -16.67
C ASP A 86 -25.33 -20.54 -15.17
N GLU A 87 -24.72 -21.41 -14.35
CA GLU A 87 -24.59 -21.21 -12.92
C GLU A 87 -23.78 -19.94 -12.60
N ILE A 88 -22.69 -19.68 -13.33
CA ILE A 88 -21.92 -18.44 -13.16
C ILE A 88 -22.78 -17.23 -13.52
N ILE A 89 -23.52 -17.26 -14.64
CA ILE A 89 -24.40 -16.16 -15.05
C ILE A 89 -25.50 -15.92 -13.99
N ASN A 90 -26.08 -16.98 -13.43
CA ASN A 90 -27.10 -16.87 -12.38
C ASN A 90 -26.59 -16.15 -11.13
N LEU A 91 -25.30 -16.32 -10.76
CA LEU A 91 -24.68 -15.56 -9.66
C LEU A 91 -24.66 -14.03 -9.94
N LEU A 92 -24.68 -13.64 -11.21
CA LEU A 92 -24.64 -12.24 -11.64
C LEU A 92 -26.03 -11.61 -11.78
N GLU A 93 -27.11 -12.40 -11.83
CA GLU A 93 -28.47 -11.92 -12.09
C GLU A 93 -29.05 -11.06 -10.96
N MET A 94 -28.52 -11.15 -9.74
CA MET A 94 -28.98 -10.34 -8.61
C MET A 94 -28.57 -8.85 -8.70
N ASN A 95 -27.83 -8.48 -9.74
CA ASN A 95 -27.26 -7.14 -9.90
C ASN A 95 -27.69 -6.49 -11.22
N ASN A 96 -27.56 -5.15 -11.29
CA ASN A 96 -27.88 -4.43 -12.51
C ASN A 96 -26.74 -4.59 -13.53
N ASP A 97 -27.09 -4.86 -14.79
CA ASP A 97 -26.15 -5.05 -15.90
C ASP A 97 -25.18 -3.86 -16.10
N SER A 98 -25.61 -2.64 -15.73
CA SER A 98 -24.76 -1.44 -15.80
C SER A 98 -23.76 -1.30 -14.65
N ASP A 99 -23.93 -2.06 -13.56
CA ASP A 99 -23.05 -1.98 -12.40
C ASP A 99 -21.65 -2.47 -12.74
N ARG A 100 -20.63 -1.75 -12.28
CA ARG A 100 -19.25 -2.20 -12.34
C ARG A 100 -18.92 -3.01 -11.09
N VAL A 101 -18.22 -4.11 -11.30
CA VAL A 101 -17.81 -5.04 -10.24
C VAL A 101 -16.32 -5.36 -10.35
N LEU A 102 -15.77 -5.84 -9.24
CA LEU A 102 -14.46 -6.47 -9.16
C LEU A 102 -14.65 -7.94 -8.84
N VAL A 103 -13.91 -8.79 -9.53
CA VAL A 103 -13.87 -10.22 -9.24
C VAL A 103 -12.49 -10.53 -8.64
N ALA A 104 -12.49 -11.08 -7.43
CA ALA A 104 -11.30 -11.54 -6.76
C ALA A 104 -10.87 -12.91 -7.30
N SER A 105 -9.63 -13.32 -6.99
CA SER A 105 -9.06 -14.59 -7.46
C SER A 105 -9.79 -15.84 -6.98
N ASP A 106 -10.64 -15.73 -5.95
CA ASP A 106 -11.46 -16.81 -5.38
C ASP A 106 -12.89 -16.83 -5.93
N GLY A 107 -13.20 -15.95 -6.88
CA GLY A 107 -14.54 -15.81 -7.46
C GLY A 107 -15.47 -14.86 -6.70
N THR A 108 -15.00 -14.25 -5.60
CA THR A 108 -15.80 -13.25 -4.87
C THR A 108 -16.04 -12.03 -5.75
N ILE A 109 -17.30 -11.63 -5.86
CA ILE A 109 -17.74 -10.45 -6.62
C ILE A 109 -18.03 -9.32 -5.65
N SER A 110 -17.42 -8.16 -5.87
CA SER A 110 -17.63 -6.97 -5.06
C SER A 110 -18.06 -5.79 -5.92
N LYS A 111 -19.01 -5.01 -5.41
CA LYS A 111 -19.50 -3.76 -6.00
C LYS A 111 -19.15 -2.57 -5.12
N GLY A 112 -18.74 -1.46 -5.74
CA GLY A 112 -18.39 -0.23 -5.05
C GLY A 112 -17.03 -0.34 -4.35
N LYS A 113 -16.96 0.16 -3.11
CA LYS A 113 -15.72 0.27 -2.34
C LYS A 113 -15.51 -0.94 -1.45
N MET A 114 -14.32 -1.51 -1.52
CA MET A 114 -13.87 -2.60 -0.67
C MET A 114 -12.52 -2.28 -0.05
N PHE A 115 -12.33 -2.68 1.22
CA PHE A 115 -11.05 -2.57 1.92
C PHE A 115 -10.35 -3.93 1.94
N VAL A 116 -9.09 -3.96 1.48
CA VAL A 116 -8.35 -5.21 1.27
C VAL A 116 -7.03 -5.20 2.04
N GLY A 117 -6.72 -6.35 2.66
CA GLY A 117 -5.46 -6.59 3.36
C GLY A 117 -5.37 -5.90 4.73
N GLU A 118 -4.29 -6.18 5.45
CA GLU A 118 -4.05 -5.67 6.81
C GLU A 118 -3.97 -4.14 6.86
N ASN A 119 -3.54 -3.51 5.76
CA ASN A 119 -3.44 -2.06 5.62
C ASN A 119 -4.75 -1.38 5.21
N GLN A 120 -5.86 -2.13 5.06
CA GLN A 120 -7.17 -1.64 4.63
C GLN A 120 -7.08 -0.78 3.37
N VAL A 121 -6.47 -1.31 2.31
CA VAL A 121 -6.37 -0.60 1.05
C VAL A 121 -7.76 -0.52 0.42
N GLU A 122 -8.26 0.70 0.20
CA GLU A 122 -9.54 0.92 -0.48
C GLU A 122 -9.38 0.71 -1.99
N ILE A 123 -10.27 -0.11 -2.55
CA ILE A 123 -10.38 -0.38 -3.98
C ILE A 123 -11.84 -0.14 -4.37
N ASP A 124 -12.04 0.59 -5.45
CA ASP A 124 -13.37 0.99 -5.93
C ASP A 124 -13.59 0.43 -7.34
N SER A 125 -14.65 -0.38 -7.52
CA SER A 125 -15.00 -1.02 -8.79
C SER A 125 -15.20 -0.03 -9.94
N ASP A 126 -15.59 1.21 -9.64
CA ASP A 126 -15.83 2.23 -10.66
C ASP A 126 -14.53 2.80 -11.23
N THR A 127 -13.46 2.83 -10.42
CA THR A 127 -12.18 3.45 -10.81
C THR A 127 -11.05 2.44 -11.04
N ASP A 128 -11.20 1.21 -10.58
CA ASP A 128 -10.19 0.19 -10.73
C ASP A 128 -10.05 -0.29 -12.19
N LYS A 129 -8.80 -0.50 -12.62
CA LYS A 129 -8.47 -0.89 -13.99
C LYS A 129 -9.11 -2.23 -14.41
N ASN A 130 -9.27 -3.15 -13.45
CA ASN A 130 -9.85 -4.46 -13.66
C ASN A 130 -11.38 -4.47 -13.45
N GLY A 131 -11.97 -3.33 -13.10
CA GLY A 131 -13.43 -3.20 -13.02
C GLY A 131 -14.08 -3.50 -14.37
N ILE A 132 -15.12 -4.35 -14.32
CA ILE A 132 -15.89 -4.82 -15.47
C ILE A 132 -17.38 -4.63 -15.16
N THR A 133 -18.18 -4.27 -16.16
CA THR A 133 -19.63 -4.23 -15.96
C THR A 133 -20.19 -5.65 -15.90
N ILE A 134 -21.32 -5.81 -15.22
CA ILE A 134 -21.97 -7.13 -15.14
C ILE A 134 -22.43 -7.61 -16.50
N LYS A 135 -22.87 -6.70 -17.36
CA LYS A 135 -23.15 -7.00 -18.77
C LYS A 135 -21.94 -7.57 -19.49
N GLU A 136 -20.81 -6.87 -19.46
CA GLU A 136 -19.57 -7.32 -20.11
C GLU A 136 -19.11 -8.69 -19.57
N LEU A 137 -19.25 -8.91 -18.25
CA LEU A 137 -18.89 -10.18 -17.63
C LEU A 137 -19.81 -11.33 -18.10
N LYS A 138 -21.13 -11.12 -18.15
CA LYS A 138 -22.09 -12.10 -18.68
C LYS A 138 -21.80 -12.40 -20.16
N GLU A 139 -21.55 -11.38 -20.97
CA GLU A 139 -21.20 -11.53 -22.39
C GLU A 139 -19.91 -12.35 -22.57
N LEU A 140 -18.90 -12.13 -21.73
CA LEU A 140 -17.65 -12.89 -21.74
C LEU A 140 -17.87 -14.36 -21.35
N ILE A 141 -18.65 -14.63 -20.31
CA ILE A 141 -18.99 -16.00 -19.90
C ILE A 141 -19.76 -16.70 -21.02
N GLN A 142 -20.73 -16.01 -21.63
CA GLN A 142 -21.52 -16.52 -22.74
C GLN A 142 -20.66 -16.83 -23.96
N LEU A 143 -19.67 -15.98 -24.27
CA LEU A 143 -18.70 -16.20 -25.36
C LEU A 143 -17.91 -17.50 -25.16
N HIS A 144 -17.59 -17.85 -23.92
CA HIS A 144 -16.82 -19.03 -23.55
C HIS A 144 -17.66 -20.21 -23.06
N LYS A 145 -19.00 -20.12 -23.19
CA LYS A 145 -19.96 -21.06 -22.58
C LYS A 145 -19.64 -22.52 -22.85
N GLU A 146 -19.52 -22.90 -24.13
CA GLU A 146 -19.27 -24.30 -24.53
C GLU A 146 -18.04 -24.87 -23.83
N LYS A 147 -16.95 -24.08 -23.77
CA LYS A 147 -15.70 -24.55 -23.17
C LYS A 147 -15.77 -24.62 -21.65
N ILE A 148 -16.45 -23.67 -21.01
CA ILE A 148 -16.68 -23.69 -19.56
C ILE A 148 -17.54 -24.91 -19.18
N ASP A 149 -18.59 -25.19 -19.95
CA ASP A 149 -19.49 -26.33 -19.73
C ASP A 149 -18.76 -27.67 -19.92
N GLU A 150 -17.89 -27.79 -20.94
CA GLU A 150 -17.00 -28.95 -21.10
C GLU A 150 -16.08 -29.16 -19.88
N LEU A 151 -15.46 -28.09 -19.37
CA LEU A 151 -14.58 -28.14 -18.21
C LEU A 151 -15.36 -28.55 -16.96
N ALA A 152 -16.59 -28.05 -16.78
CA ALA A 152 -17.45 -28.43 -15.67
C ALA A 152 -17.78 -29.94 -15.69
N ILE A 153 -18.13 -30.48 -16.86
CA ILE A 153 -18.40 -31.92 -17.04
C ILE A 153 -17.15 -32.76 -16.75
N GLN A 154 -15.98 -32.34 -17.23
CA GLN A 154 -14.72 -33.08 -17.05
C GLN A 154 -14.26 -33.11 -15.58
N ASN A 155 -14.58 -32.06 -14.81
CA ASN A 155 -14.19 -31.92 -13.41
C ASN A 155 -15.33 -32.28 -12.44
N ALA A 156 -16.49 -32.71 -12.95
CA ALA A 156 -17.58 -33.19 -12.11
C ALA A 156 -17.11 -34.43 -11.32
N PRO A 157 -17.46 -34.55 -10.03
CA PRO A 157 -17.13 -35.73 -9.24
C PRO A 157 -17.70 -36.98 -9.94
N LYS A 158 -16.84 -37.98 -10.14
CA LYS A 158 -17.27 -39.29 -10.65
C LYS A 158 -18.11 -39.95 -9.56
N GLU A 159 -19.37 -40.24 -9.88
CA GLU A 159 -20.27 -41.05 -9.05
C GLU A 159 -19.71 -42.46 -8.82
#